data_AF-A0A0U9IAU9-F1
#
_entry.id   AF-A0A0U9IAU9-F1
#
_cell.length_a   1.000
_cell.length_b   1.000
_cell.length_c   1.000
_cell.angle_alpha   90.00
_cell.angle_beta   90.00
_cell.angle_gamma   90.00
#
_symmetry.space_group_name_H-M   'P 1'
#
loop_
_entity.id
_entity.type
_entity.pdbx_description
1 polymer ?
#
loop_
_entity_poly.entity_id
_entity_poly.type
_entity_poly.pdbx_seq_one_letter_code
_entity_poly.pdbx_strand_id
1 'polypeptide(L)'
;MKVDNQYSSVQIINTIEQQKINQIIQKLRNIENRVIAHELAHKSVAGRYAKSVSYTYTKGPDGRMYVTGGEVSLDVSEKRSPEETIKKMEIIEAAALAPSDPSPQDIKVAQVAAIKKMKAQFELNMNKQNEESQGKIIDVFA
;
A
#
# COMPACT_ATOMS: atom_id res chain seq x y z
N MET A 1 -5.41 -60.86 22.71
CA MET A 1 -4.73 -59.54 22.70
C MET A 1 -4.77 -58.97 21.28
N LYS A 2 -5.72 -58.07 20.97
CA LYS A 2 -5.81 -57.31 19.70
C LYS A 2 -6.36 -55.89 19.91
N VAL A 3 -6.31 -55.38 21.14
CA VAL A 3 -7.02 -54.15 21.54
C VAL A 3 -6.08 -52.92 21.57
N ASP A 4 -4.76 -53.12 21.62
CA ASP A 4 -3.79 -52.04 21.89
C ASP A 4 -3.35 -51.25 20.64
N ASN A 5 -3.57 -51.80 19.43
CA ASN A 5 -3.12 -51.20 18.17
C ASN A 5 -4.05 -50.08 17.65
N GLN A 6 -5.35 -50.13 18.00
CA GLN A 6 -6.34 -49.13 17.56
C GLN A 6 -6.28 -47.82 18.34
N TYR A 7 -5.90 -47.85 19.63
CA TYR A 7 -5.80 -46.63 20.44
C TYR A 7 -4.54 -45.82 20.12
N SER A 8 -3.42 -46.48 19.81
CA SER A 8 -2.19 -45.81 19.38
C SER A 8 -2.36 -45.09 18.03
N SER A 9 -3.08 -45.69 17.08
CA SER A 9 -3.31 -45.07 15.77
C SER A 9 -4.21 -43.83 15.85
N VAL A 10 -5.25 -43.85 16.69
CA VAL A 10 -6.12 -42.69 16.94
C VAL A 10 -5.34 -41.53 17.60
N GLN A 11 -4.47 -41.81 18.56
CA GLN A 11 -3.63 -40.77 19.19
C GLN A 11 -2.63 -40.14 18.19
N ILE A 12 -2.06 -40.95 17.30
CA ILE A 12 -1.17 -40.47 16.23
C ILE A 12 -1.95 -39.56 15.26
N ILE A 13 -3.16 -39.95 14.85
CA ILE A 13 -4.01 -39.15 13.96
C ILE A 13 -4.33 -37.80 14.59
N ASN A 14 -4.75 -37.79 15.86
CA ASN A 14 -5.05 -36.54 16.59
C ASN A 14 -3.82 -35.62 16.69
N THR A 15 -2.64 -36.19 16.95
CA THR A 15 -1.39 -35.43 17.03
C THR A 15 -1.03 -34.79 15.68
N ILE A 16 -1.17 -35.54 14.59
CA ILE A 16 -0.94 -35.05 13.23
C ILE A 16 -1.92 -33.93 12.88
N GLU A 17 -3.20 -34.07 13.26
CA GLU A 17 -4.21 -33.05 13.02
C GLU A 17 -3.90 -31.76 13.79
N GLN A 18 -3.53 -31.85 15.07
CA GLN A 18 -3.11 -30.70 15.87
C GLN A 18 -1.87 -30.02 15.28
N GLN A 19 -0.89 -30.79 14.80
CA GLN A 19 0.28 -30.23 14.12
C GLN A 19 -0.11 -29.46 12.85
N LYS A 20 -1.02 -29.99 12.03
CA LYS A 20 -1.53 -29.31 10.83
C LYS A 20 -2.28 -28.01 11.18
N ILE A 21 -3.13 -28.03 12.20
CA ILE A 21 -3.84 -26.85 12.70
C ILE A 21 -2.83 -25.78 13.12
N ASN A 22 -1.82 -26.14 13.90
CA ASN A 22 -0.78 -25.23 14.33
C ASN A 22 0.02 -24.63 13.16
N GLN A 23 0.36 -25.44 12.15
CA GLN A 23 1.02 -24.95 10.93
C GLN A 23 0.17 -23.93 10.17
N ILE A 24 -1.14 -24.16 10.05
CA ILE A 24 -2.07 -23.23 9.40
C ILE A 24 -2.13 -21.91 10.17
N ILE A 25 -2.25 -21.97 11.50
CA ILE A 25 -2.29 -20.78 12.36
C ILE A 25 -0.99 -19.98 12.22
N GLN A 26 0.17 -20.63 12.25
CA GLN A 26 1.45 -19.94 12.07
C GLN A 26 1.57 -19.30 10.69
N LYS A 27 1.09 -19.97 9.64
CA LYS A 27 1.06 -19.39 8.29
C LYS A 27 0.18 -18.14 8.23
N LEU A 28 -1.01 -18.17 8.83
CA LEU A 28 -1.92 -17.02 8.88
C LEU A 28 -1.31 -15.84 9.65
N ARG A 29 -0.67 -16.08 10.78
CA ARG A 29 0.07 -15.04 11.54
C ARG A 29 1.19 -14.41 10.73
N ASN A 30 1.95 -15.23 9.99
CA ASN A 30 3.01 -14.72 9.14
C ASN A 30 2.47 -13.86 7.99
N ILE A 31 1.35 -14.27 7.38
CA ILE A 31 0.68 -13.46 6.35
C ILE A 31 0.19 -12.14 6.95
N GLU A 32 -0.49 -12.18 8.10
CA GLU A 32 -0.98 -10.99 8.80
C GLU A 32 0.13 -9.99 9.10
N ASN A 33 1.25 -10.45 9.66
CA ASN A 33 2.40 -9.59 9.93
C ASN A 33 2.96 -8.96 8.65
N ARG A 34 3.03 -9.73 7.56
CA ARG A 34 3.50 -9.21 6.26
C ARG A 34 2.56 -8.16 5.70
N VAL A 35 1.25 -8.40 5.72
CA VAL A 35 0.26 -7.44 5.23
C VAL A 35 0.30 -6.17 6.06
N ILE A 36 0.34 -6.28 7.40
CA ILE A 36 0.42 -5.11 8.27
C ILE A 36 1.68 -4.30 7.99
N ALA A 37 2.83 -4.96 7.82
CA ALA A 37 4.09 -4.28 7.48
C ALA A 37 4.01 -3.60 6.10
N HIS A 38 3.38 -4.25 5.12
CA HIS A 38 3.15 -3.71 3.78
C HIS A 38 2.30 -2.44 3.83
N GLU A 39 1.13 -2.48 4.48
CA GLU A 39 0.26 -1.31 4.62
C GLU A 39 0.92 -0.18 5.44
N LEU A 40 1.69 -0.55 6.47
CA LEU A 40 2.40 0.41 7.29
C LEU A 40 3.48 1.15 6.49
N ALA A 41 4.18 0.46 5.59
CA ALA A 41 5.19 1.08 4.72
C ALA A 41 4.56 2.18 3.85
N HIS A 42 3.46 1.88 3.16
CA HIS A 42 2.70 2.88 2.40
C HIS A 42 2.31 4.09 3.26
N LYS A 43 1.66 3.83 4.41
CA LYS A 43 1.15 4.88 5.29
C LYS A 43 2.27 5.75 5.86
N SER A 44 3.40 5.15 6.21
CA SER A 44 4.53 5.85 6.82
C SER A 44 5.12 6.93 5.88
N VAL A 45 5.22 6.62 4.59
CA VAL A 45 5.75 7.54 3.58
C VAL A 45 4.67 8.54 3.13
N ALA A 46 3.44 8.08 2.93
CA ALA A 46 2.35 8.95 2.48
C ALA A 46 1.96 10.03 3.51
N GLY A 47 2.15 9.75 4.80
CA GLY A 47 1.83 10.66 5.89
C GLY A 47 0.39 11.17 5.79
N ARG A 48 0.21 12.49 5.66
CA ARG A 48 -1.11 13.14 5.57
C ARG A 48 -1.89 12.82 4.29
N TYR A 49 -1.25 12.24 3.28
CA TYR A 49 -1.89 11.90 2.00
C TYR A 49 -2.37 10.44 1.93
N ALA A 50 -2.08 9.65 2.97
CA ALA A 50 -2.79 8.39 3.19
C ALA A 50 -4.20 8.70 3.69
N LYS A 51 -5.20 8.08 3.06
CA LYS A 51 -6.60 8.12 3.50
C LYS A 51 -6.84 6.96 4.49
N SER A 52 -7.69 6.01 4.12
CA SER A 52 -8.00 4.83 4.91
C SER A 52 -7.13 3.63 4.52
N VAL A 53 -6.97 2.71 5.46
CA VAL A 53 -6.46 1.36 5.21
C VAL A 53 -7.64 0.40 5.24
N SER A 54 -7.72 -0.48 4.26
CA SER A 54 -8.71 -1.56 4.18
C SER A 54 -8.01 -2.89 4.44
N TYR A 55 -8.69 -3.83 5.10
CA TYR A 55 -8.16 -5.18 5.36
C TYR A 55 -9.16 -6.25 4.93
N THR A 56 -8.61 -7.31 4.35
CA THR A 56 -9.31 -8.57 4.09
C THR A 56 -8.91 -9.58 5.16
N TYR A 57 -9.87 -10.37 5.63
CA TYR A 57 -9.67 -11.32 6.72
C TYR A 57 -9.98 -12.75 6.32
N THR A 58 -9.34 -13.70 6.99
CA THR A 58 -9.62 -15.13 6.86
C THR A 58 -9.77 -15.73 8.25
N LYS A 59 -10.80 -16.55 8.44
CA LYS A 59 -11.05 -17.27 9.70
C LYS A 59 -10.11 -18.48 9.79
N GLY A 60 -9.33 -18.55 10.86
CA GLY A 60 -8.45 -19.67 11.17
C GLY A 60 -9.20 -20.87 11.78
N PRO A 61 -8.55 -22.04 11.85
CA PRO A 61 -9.11 -23.24 12.49
C PRO A 61 -9.29 -23.09 14.00
N ASP A 62 -8.65 -22.09 14.61
CA ASP A 62 -8.85 -21.65 16.01
C ASP A 62 -10.05 -20.70 16.17
N GLY A 63 -10.79 -20.41 15.10
CA GLY A 63 -11.95 -19.52 15.09
C GLY A 63 -11.62 -18.04 15.06
N ARG A 64 -10.33 -17.65 15.08
CA ARG A 64 -9.89 -16.25 15.05
C ARG A 64 -9.85 -15.72 13.62
N MET A 65 -10.04 -14.41 13.45
CA MET A 65 -9.83 -13.74 12.16
C MET A 65 -8.38 -13.28 12.06
N TYR A 66 -7.76 -13.51 10.91
CA TYR A 66 -6.41 -13.09 10.58
C TYR A 66 -6.45 -12.19 9.35
N VAL A 67 -5.67 -11.12 9.33
CA VAL A 67 -5.49 -10.27 8.14
C VAL A 67 -4.76 -11.06 7.06
N THR A 68 -5.34 -11.15 5.87
CA THR A 68 -4.76 -11.87 4.73
C THR A 68 -4.56 -11.02 3.48
N GLY A 69 -5.04 -9.78 3.50
CA GLY A 69 -4.76 -8.78 2.49
C GLY A 69 -5.08 -7.38 3.02
N GLY A 70 -4.52 -6.36 2.39
CA GLY A 70 -4.75 -4.96 2.74
C GLY A 70 -4.50 -4.04 1.56
N GLU A 71 -4.95 -2.80 1.69
CA GLU A 71 -4.56 -1.71 0.80
C GLU A 71 -4.65 -0.35 1.52
N VAL A 72 -3.73 0.56 1.22
CA VAL A 72 -3.79 1.96 1.65
C VAL A 72 -4.29 2.83 0.50
N SER A 73 -5.43 3.50 0.72
CA SER A 73 -5.93 4.49 -0.23
C SER A 73 -5.08 5.75 -0.23
N LEU A 74 -4.39 6.04 -1.33
CA LEU A 74 -3.55 7.23 -1.50
C LEU A 74 -4.30 8.36 -2.22
N ASP A 75 -4.15 9.60 -1.74
CA ASP A 75 -4.80 10.76 -2.35
C ASP A 75 -4.07 11.26 -3.61
N VAL A 76 -4.40 10.69 -4.77
CA VAL A 76 -3.85 11.10 -6.08
C VAL A 76 -4.47 12.39 -6.66
N SER A 77 -5.26 13.17 -5.91
CA SER A 77 -5.82 14.43 -6.41
C SER A 77 -4.76 15.51 -6.62
N GLU A 78 -4.95 16.36 -7.63
CA GLU A 78 -4.11 17.54 -7.87
C GLU A 78 -4.40 18.62 -6.79
N LYS A 79 -3.44 19.50 -6.55
CA LYS A 79 -3.56 20.64 -5.64
C LYS A 79 -3.89 21.92 -6.41
N ARG A 80 -4.03 23.04 -5.69
CA ARG A 80 -4.42 24.32 -6.30
C ARG A 80 -3.34 24.89 -7.21
N SER A 81 -2.07 24.67 -6.85
CA SER A 81 -0.93 25.12 -7.66
C SER A 81 -0.18 23.92 -8.27
N PRO A 82 0.47 24.11 -9.45
CA PRO A 82 1.31 23.08 -10.04
C PRO A 82 2.46 22.66 -9.11
N GLU A 83 3.09 23.59 -8.40
CA GLU A 83 4.19 23.32 -7.47
C GLU A 83 3.76 22.44 -6.29
N GLU A 84 2.59 22.72 -5.71
CA GLU A 84 2.01 21.88 -4.65
C GLU A 84 1.65 20.49 -5.18
N THR A 85 1.18 20.40 -6.42
CA THR A 85 0.83 19.14 -7.06
C THR A 85 2.07 18.29 -7.29
N ILE A 86 3.17 18.86 -7.78
CA ILE A 86 4.46 18.16 -7.98
C ILE A 86 4.92 17.54 -6.66
N LYS A 87 5.04 18.35 -5.60
CA LYS A 87 5.49 17.88 -4.28
C LYS A 87 4.59 16.78 -3.72
N LYS A 88 3.28 16.93 -3.87
CA LYS A 88 2.32 15.92 -3.42
C LYS A 88 2.47 14.62 -4.20
N MET A 89 2.56 14.69 -5.53
CA MET A 89 2.66 13.50 -6.38
C MET A 89 3.99 12.78 -6.18
N GLU A 90 5.10 13.48 -5.89
CA GLU A 90 6.36 12.86 -5.49
C GLU A 90 6.22 12.01 -4.22
N ILE A 91 5.52 12.53 -3.20
CA ILE A 91 5.26 11.80 -1.96
C ILE A 91 4.36 10.58 -2.23
N ILE A 92 3.32 10.73 -3.06
CA ILE A 92 2.43 9.62 -3.40
C ILE A 92 3.15 8.53 -4.19
N GLU A 93 3.97 8.91 -5.18
CA GLU A 93 4.78 7.98 -5.97
C GLU A 93 5.75 7.19 -5.07
N ALA A 94 6.47 7.88 -4.19
CA ALA A 94 7.35 7.25 -3.21
C ALA A 94 6.60 6.34 -2.24
N ALA A 95 5.42 6.76 -1.77
CA ALA A 95 4.61 5.97 -0.86
C ALA A 95 4.06 4.70 -1.51
N ALA A 96 3.60 4.79 -2.75
CA ALA A 96 3.11 3.64 -3.52
C ALA A 96 4.22 2.61 -3.77
N LEU A 97 5.48 3.05 -3.87
CA LEU A 97 6.63 2.15 -4.06
C LEU A 97 7.37 1.80 -2.76
N ALA A 98 6.83 2.19 -1.60
CA ALA A 98 7.51 2.05 -0.31
C ALA A 98 7.71 0.60 0.18
N PRO A 99 6.74 -0.33 0.03
CA PRO A 99 6.97 -1.72 0.41
C PRO A 99 8.05 -2.36 -0.46
N SER A 100 8.74 -3.37 0.08
CA SER A 100 9.76 -4.11 -0.68
C SER A 100 9.18 -5.00 -1.79
N ASP A 101 7.88 -5.32 -1.72
CA ASP A 101 7.14 -6.12 -2.68
C ASP A 101 5.84 -5.42 -3.16
N PRO A 102 5.90 -4.23 -3.79
CA PRO A 102 4.70 -3.48 -4.20
C PRO A 102 3.77 -4.32 -5.07
N SER A 103 2.46 -4.23 -4.84
CA SER A 103 1.47 -4.93 -5.64
C SER A 103 1.27 -4.25 -7.01
N PRO A 104 0.64 -4.92 -8.00
CA PRO A 104 0.28 -4.29 -9.26
C PRO A 104 -0.60 -3.05 -9.11
N GLN A 105 -1.43 -3.00 -8.06
CA GLN A 105 -2.27 -1.84 -7.76
C GLN A 105 -1.42 -0.65 -7.29
N ASP A 106 -0.42 -0.89 -6.44
CA ASP A 106 0.47 0.16 -5.94
C ASP A 106 1.32 0.74 -7.08
N ILE A 107 1.83 -0.12 -7.95
CA ILE A 107 2.55 0.29 -9.16
C ILE A 107 1.66 1.18 -10.03
N LYS A 108 0.38 0.85 -10.20
CA LYS A 108 -0.57 1.68 -10.94
C LYS A 108 -0.77 3.04 -10.28
N VAL A 109 -0.86 3.11 -8.95
CA VAL A 109 -0.95 4.37 -8.22
C VAL A 109 0.31 5.21 -8.42
N ALA A 110 1.49 4.60 -8.36
CA ALA A 110 2.76 5.27 -8.63
C ALA A 110 2.81 5.86 -10.04
N GLN A 111 2.38 5.09 -11.06
CA GLN A 111 2.30 5.56 -12.44
C GLN A 111 1.33 6.73 -12.60
N VAL A 112 0.15 6.67 -11.98
CA VAL A 112 -0.82 7.78 -12.00
C VAL A 112 -0.21 9.03 -11.36
N ALA A 113 0.49 8.90 -10.24
CA ALA A 113 1.18 10.02 -9.60
C ALA A 113 2.28 10.61 -10.50
N ALA A 114 3.10 9.77 -11.13
CA ALA A 114 4.15 10.19 -12.06
C ALA A 114 3.59 10.98 -13.26
N ILE A 115 2.49 10.52 -13.86
CA ILE A 115 1.82 11.23 -14.97
C ILE A 115 1.33 12.62 -14.51
N LYS A 116 0.67 12.70 -13.35
CA LYS A 116 0.18 13.97 -12.81
C LYS A 116 1.31 14.93 -12.43
N LYS A 117 2.40 14.40 -11.89
CA LYS A 117 3.63 15.17 -11.62
C LYS A 117 4.16 15.79 -12.90
N MET A 118 4.28 15.01 -13.97
CA MET A 118 4.75 15.49 -15.28
C MET A 118 3.83 16.58 -15.86
N LYS A 119 2.51 16.39 -15.78
CA LYS A 119 1.53 17.39 -16.21
C LYS A 119 1.69 18.70 -15.43
N ALA A 120 1.81 18.63 -14.10
CA ALA A 120 2.01 19.81 -13.27
C ALA A 120 3.37 20.49 -13.53
N GLN A 121 4.43 19.75 -13.84
CA GLN A 121 5.71 20.32 -14.27
C GLN A 121 5.58 21.12 -15.58
N PHE A 122 4.81 20.60 -16.53
CA PHE A 122 4.53 21.32 -17.77
C PHE A 122 3.75 22.62 -17.52
N GLU A 123 2.68 22.56 -16.73
CA GLU A 123 1.88 23.74 -16.34
C GLU A 123 2.72 24.80 -15.62
N LEU A 124 3.59 24.37 -14.69
CA LEU A 124 4.51 25.25 -13.98
C LEU A 124 5.43 26.03 -14.93
N ASN A 125 5.99 25.37 -15.93
CA ASN A 125 6.89 26.00 -16.88
C ASN A 125 6.15 26.99 -17.80
N MET A 126 4.91 26.68 -18.20
CA MET A 126 4.06 27.60 -18.96
C MET A 126 3.72 28.86 -18.17
N ASN A 127 3.38 28.73 -16.89
CA ASN A 127 3.06 29.87 -16.03
C ASN A 127 4.25 30.83 -15.90
N LYS A 128 5.46 30.29 -15.69
CA LYS A 128 6.69 31.11 -15.62
C LYS A 128 6.96 31.88 -16.90
N GLN A 129 6.79 31.25 -18.07
CA GLN A 129 6.99 31.92 -19.36
C GLN A 129 5.97 33.05 -19.59
N ASN A 130 4.73 32.85 -19.18
CA ASN A 130 3.67 33.86 -19.28
C ASN A 130 3.93 35.06 -18.35
N GLU A 131 4.36 34.80 -17.11
CA GLU A 131 4.73 35.84 -16.14
C GLU A 131 5.94 36.66 -16.63
N GLU A 132 6.98 36.01 -17.16
CA GLU A 132 8.15 36.68 -17.75
C GLU A 132 7.76 37.54 -18.97
N SER A 133 6.84 37.06 -19.80
CA SER A 133 6.35 37.79 -20.98
C SER A 133 5.51 39.00 -20.58
N GLN A 134 4.66 38.88 -19.56
CA GLN A 134 3.89 40.00 -19.02
C GLN A 134 4.78 41.05 -18.35
N GLY A 135 5.78 40.63 -17.57
CA GLY A 135 6.77 41.54 -16.97
C GLY A 135 7.50 42.39 -18.02
N LYS A 136 7.98 41.76 -19.09
CA LYS A 136 8.62 42.46 -20.22
C LYS A 136 7.70 43.45 -20.93
N ILE A 137 6.40 43.15 -21.05
CA ILE A 137 5.45 44.07 -21.66
C ILE A 137 5.29 45.31 -20.79
N ILE A 138 5.16 45.15 -19.47
CA ILE A 138 4.97 46.27 -18.55
C ILE A 138 6.20 47.19 -18.54
N ASP A 139 7.41 46.63 -18.54
CA ASP A 139 8.68 47.39 -18.59
C ASP A 139 8.88 48.17 -19.90
N VAL A 140 8.25 47.74 -21.01
CA VAL A 140 8.33 48.46 -22.31
C VAL A 140 7.39 49.68 -22.35
N PHE A 141 6.38 49.71 -21.47
CA PHE A 141 5.38 50.79 -21.42
C PHE A 141 5.52 51.71 -20.19
N ALA A 142 6.54 51.51 -19.34
CA ALA A 142 6.88 52.35 -18.18
C ALA A 142 8.08 53.26 -18.48
#